data_AF-A0A0K8SZH5-F1
#
_entry.id   AF-A0A0K8SZH5-F1
#
_cell.length_a   1.000
_cell.length_b   1.000
_cell.length_c   1.000
_cell.angle_alpha   90.00
_cell.angle_beta   90.00
_cell.angle_gamma   90.00
#
_symmetry.space_group_name_H-M   'P 1'
#
loop_
_entity.id
_entity.type
_entity.pdbx_description
1 polymer ?
#
loop_
_entity_poly.entity_id
_entity_poly.type
_entity_poly.pdbx_seq_one_letter_code
_entity_poly.pdbx_strand_id
1 'polypeptide(L)'
;KSYGGHYIVKEGAPISKYGGYSKTSWSNSGGYGDGGYNKPLKYTGYGHHLAKGRCSERLMAPMNSHLKCIDQNSCTATCLASYTFPTGESEINVICHEGRWVIQGTYDTTIPSCSPVCLPSCENGGVCSSPNLCFCSGNFYGR
;
A
#
# COMPACT_ATOMS: atom_id res chain seq x y z
N LYS A 1 34.71 -30.06 -17.32
CA LYS A 1 33.76 -29.53 -18.33
C LYS A 1 32.98 -28.41 -17.66
N SER A 2 33.41 -27.16 -17.86
CA SER A 2 32.77 -25.96 -17.34
C SER A 2 31.64 -25.52 -18.27
N TYR A 3 30.51 -25.13 -17.72
CA TYR A 3 29.57 -24.22 -18.38
C TYR A 3 29.38 -23.03 -17.44
N GLY A 4 29.96 -21.89 -17.81
CA GLY A 4 29.87 -20.63 -17.10
C GLY A 4 28.64 -19.84 -17.52
N GLY A 5 27.93 -19.29 -16.53
CA GLY A 5 26.96 -18.22 -16.72
C GLY A 5 27.49 -16.98 -16.00
N HIS A 6 27.94 -15.98 -16.75
CA HIS A 6 28.29 -14.65 -16.26
C HIS A 6 27.02 -13.93 -15.79
N TYR A 7 26.93 -13.58 -14.50
CA TYR A 7 25.99 -12.55 -14.03
C TYR A 7 26.80 -11.29 -13.73
N ILE A 8 26.54 -10.26 -14.52
CA ILE A 8 27.22 -8.96 -14.44
C ILE A 8 26.79 -8.27 -13.15
N VAL A 9 27.74 -8.05 -12.24
CA VAL A 9 27.62 -7.08 -11.14
C VAL A 9 27.53 -5.70 -11.79
N LYS A 10 26.36 -5.05 -11.74
CA LYS A 10 26.29 -3.61 -12.01
C LYS A 10 26.49 -2.86 -10.70
N GLU A 11 27.72 -2.43 -10.49
CA GLU A 11 28.05 -1.44 -9.48
C GLU A 11 27.35 -0.10 -9.76
N GLY A 12 26.81 0.48 -8.69
CA GLY A 12 26.67 1.91 -8.43
C GLY A 12 25.94 2.78 -9.45
N ALA A 13 24.73 3.25 -9.09
CA ALA A 13 24.21 4.55 -9.53
C ALA A 13 23.17 5.11 -8.54
N PRO A 14 23.01 6.45 -8.45
CA PRO A 14 22.84 7.17 -7.19
C PRO A 14 21.39 7.49 -6.79
N ILE A 15 21.29 7.95 -5.54
CA ILE A 15 20.11 8.49 -4.85
C ILE A 15 19.63 9.79 -5.53
N SER A 16 18.34 9.93 -5.85
CA SER A 16 17.72 11.21 -6.24
C SER A 16 16.26 11.23 -5.74
N LYS A 17 15.92 11.88 -4.62
CA LYS A 17 15.72 13.34 -4.35
C LYS A 17 14.71 14.00 -5.32
N TYR A 18 13.63 14.50 -4.72
CA TYR A 18 12.48 15.21 -5.26
C TYR A 18 12.76 16.26 -6.36
N GLY A 19 11.85 16.35 -7.34
CA GLY A 19 11.40 17.60 -7.98
C GLY A 19 11.81 17.83 -9.45
N GLY A 20 10.85 18.20 -10.31
CA GLY A 20 11.17 18.76 -11.64
C GLY A 20 10.09 18.67 -12.73
N TYR A 21 9.24 19.70 -12.78
CA TYR A 21 8.39 20.22 -13.86
C TYR A 21 8.79 19.93 -15.34
N SER A 22 7.80 19.72 -16.22
CA SER A 22 7.90 20.07 -17.64
C SER A 22 6.54 20.46 -18.23
N LYS A 23 6.54 21.53 -19.02
CA LYS A 23 5.41 22.25 -19.59
C LYS A 23 5.10 21.74 -21.00
N THR A 24 3.82 21.62 -21.36
CA THR A 24 3.40 21.67 -22.77
C THR A 24 2.15 22.55 -22.91
N SER A 25 2.30 23.61 -23.70
CA SER A 25 1.27 24.56 -24.10
C SER A 25 0.28 23.94 -25.09
N TRP A 26 -1.01 24.19 -24.91
CA TRP A 26 -1.98 24.25 -26.02
C TRP A 26 -3.00 25.37 -25.81
N SER A 27 -3.07 26.27 -26.79
CA SER A 27 -3.86 27.49 -26.78
C SER A 27 -5.22 27.28 -27.47
N ASN A 28 -6.27 27.44 -26.67
CA ASN A 28 -7.48 28.25 -26.85
C ASN A 28 -8.38 28.12 -28.10
N SER A 29 -9.67 27.82 -27.85
CA SER A 29 -10.80 28.65 -28.32
C SER A 29 -12.16 28.25 -27.70
N GLY A 30 -12.79 29.18 -26.96
CA GLY A 30 -14.26 29.39 -26.96
C GLY A 30 -15.10 28.94 -25.75
N GLY A 31 -15.64 29.92 -25.00
CA GLY A 31 -16.92 29.77 -24.26
C GLY A 31 -16.92 30.26 -22.80
N TYR A 32 -17.30 31.52 -22.57
CA TYR A 32 -17.58 32.07 -21.23
C TYR A 32 -18.89 31.49 -20.69
N GLY A 33 -18.84 30.89 -19.50
CA GLY A 33 -20.01 30.43 -18.73
C GLY A 33 -19.63 30.26 -17.27
N ASP A 34 -20.00 31.24 -16.47
CA ASP A 34 -19.74 31.36 -15.03
C ASP A 34 -20.64 30.38 -14.23
N GLY A 35 -20.06 29.64 -13.26
CA GLY A 35 -20.83 28.90 -12.26
C GLY A 35 -20.28 27.53 -11.83
N GLY A 36 -19.72 27.47 -10.62
CA GLY A 36 -19.90 26.32 -9.72
C GLY A 36 -18.77 25.28 -9.60
N TYR A 37 -17.99 25.40 -8.53
CA TYR A 37 -17.39 24.33 -7.70
C TYR A 37 -16.46 23.31 -8.38
N ASN A 38 -15.15 23.47 -8.09
CA ASN A 38 -14.10 22.45 -8.05
C ASN A 38 -14.39 21.12 -8.78
N LYS A 39 -14.11 21.12 -10.09
CA LYS A 39 -13.92 19.94 -10.93
C LYS A 39 -13.03 18.89 -10.22
N PRO A 40 -13.54 17.71 -9.82
CA PRO A 40 -12.70 16.68 -9.24
C PRO A 40 -11.81 16.08 -10.33
N LEU A 41 -10.53 15.93 -9.99
CA LEU A 41 -9.49 15.31 -10.82
C LEU A 41 -9.98 13.97 -11.39
N LYS A 42 -10.19 13.92 -12.71
CA LYS A 42 -10.31 12.67 -13.47
C LYS A 42 -8.92 12.06 -13.57
N TYR A 43 -8.55 11.18 -12.63
CA TYR A 43 -7.34 10.37 -12.73
C TYR A 43 -7.70 9.01 -13.35
N THR A 44 -7.27 8.80 -14.58
CA THR A 44 -7.32 7.53 -15.31
C THR A 44 -6.00 6.77 -15.11
N GLY A 45 -6.04 5.56 -14.53
CA GLY A 45 -4.93 4.61 -14.52
C GLY A 45 -4.54 4.09 -13.14
N TYR A 46 -4.70 2.77 -12.93
CA TYR A 46 -4.41 1.95 -11.74
C TYR A 46 -5.43 2.04 -10.58
N GLY A 47 -6.31 1.02 -10.51
CA GLY A 47 -7.45 0.96 -9.61
C GLY A 47 -7.08 0.85 -8.13
N HIS A 48 -7.29 1.93 -7.38
CA HIS A 48 -7.28 1.92 -5.91
C HIS A 48 -8.70 1.70 -5.39
N HIS A 49 -8.91 0.55 -4.73
CA HIS A 49 -10.16 0.14 -4.08
C HIS A 49 -10.50 1.08 -2.92
N LEU A 50 -11.42 2.00 -3.19
CA LEU A 50 -11.70 3.14 -2.34
C LEU A 50 -13.10 3.05 -1.75
N ALA A 51 -13.20 3.12 -0.42
CA ALA A 51 -14.49 3.08 0.27
C ALA A 51 -15.12 4.47 0.35
N LYS A 52 -16.30 4.68 -0.23
CA LYS A 52 -17.09 5.91 -0.05
C LYS A 52 -18.00 5.75 1.18
N GLY A 53 -17.43 5.89 2.37
CA GLY A 53 -18.18 5.80 3.63
C GLY A 53 -18.74 7.13 4.14
N ARG A 54 -19.50 7.08 5.24
CA ARG A 54 -20.07 8.26 5.94
C ARG A 54 -19.03 9.02 6.79
N CYS A 55 -17.88 8.41 7.04
CA CYS A 55 -16.76 9.03 7.73
C CYS A 55 -16.19 10.20 6.93
N SER A 56 -15.68 11.22 7.63
CA SER A 56 -15.13 12.43 7.02
C SER A 56 -13.95 12.14 6.12
N GLU A 57 -13.15 11.14 6.51
CA GLU A 57 -12.03 10.66 5.73
C GLU A 57 -12.39 9.38 4.99
N ARG A 58 -11.74 9.25 3.84
CA ARG A 58 -11.93 8.12 2.95
C ARG A 58 -10.97 7.02 3.34
N LEU A 59 -11.49 5.82 3.55
CA LEU A 59 -10.64 4.69 3.89
C LEU A 59 -9.93 4.15 2.65
N MET A 60 -8.61 4.10 2.72
CA MET A 60 -7.76 3.42 1.74
C MET A 60 -7.42 2.02 2.27
N ALA A 61 -7.27 1.07 1.35
CA ALA A 61 -6.79 -0.25 1.72
C ALA A 61 -5.37 -0.15 2.34
N PRO A 62 -5.12 -0.77 3.50
CA PRO A 62 -3.78 -0.90 4.04
C PRO A 62 -2.81 -1.58 3.07
N MET A 63 -1.51 -1.33 3.20
CA MET A 63 -0.53 -1.95 2.29
C MET A 63 -0.53 -3.48 2.44
N ASN A 64 -0.32 -4.17 1.32
CA ASN A 64 -0.39 -5.63 1.22
C ASN A 64 -1.74 -6.21 1.69
N SER A 65 -2.82 -5.47 1.46
CA SER A 65 -4.18 -5.89 1.78
C SER A 65 -5.18 -5.46 0.71
N HIS A 66 -6.33 -6.11 0.71
CA HIS A 66 -7.53 -5.67 0.00
C HIS A 66 -8.56 -5.14 1.00
N LEU A 67 -9.29 -4.10 0.60
CA LEU A 67 -10.38 -3.52 1.39
C LEU A 67 -11.71 -3.80 0.71
N LYS A 68 -12.64 -4.40 1.43
CA LYS A 68 -14.00 -4.69 0.98
C LYS A 68 -15.01 -4.12 1.96
N CYS A 69 -15.86 -3.20 1.50
CA CYS A 69 -16.90 -2.62 2.35
C CYS A 69 -18.26 -3.24 2.07
N ILE A 70 -18.96 -3.59 3.15
CA ILE A 70 -20.32 -4.13 3.08
C ILE A 70 -21.29 -2.98 2.86
N ASP A 71 -21.08 -1.87 3.58
CA ASP A 71 -21.86 -0.65 3.52
C ASP A 71 -20.95 0.58 3.64
N GLN A 72 -21.54 1.75 3.88
CA GLN A 72 -20.81 3.01 4.04
C GLN A 72 -20.18 3.18 5.44
N ASN A 73 -20.34 2.21 6.34
CA ASN A 73 -19.97 2.32 7.74
C ASN A 73 -19.09 1.16 8.23
N SER A 74 -18.95 0.10 7.44
CA SER A 74 -18.27 -1.13 7.80
C SER A 74 -17.49 -1.68 6.61
N CYS A 75 -16.19 -1.84 6.84
CA CYS A 75 -15.23 -2.34 5.87
C CYS A 75 -14.38 -3.43 6.47
N THR A 76 -14.07 -4.43 5.67
CA THR A 76 -13.19 -5.53 6.02
C THR A 76 -11.87 -5.34 5.27
N ALA A 77 -10.76 -5.29 5.99
CA ALA A 77 -9.42 -5.28 5.42
C ALA A 77 -8.82 -6.68 5.55
N THR A 78 -8.44 -7.27 4.42
CA THR A 78 -7.93 -8.65 4.34
C THR A 78 -6.52 -8.62 3.76
N CYS A 79 -5.53 -9.15 4.48
CA CYS A 79 -4.16 -9.25 4.02
C CYS A 79 -4.04 -10.16 2.78
N LEU A 80 -3.05 -9.88 1.94
CA LEU A 80 -2.64 -10.77 0.86
C LEU A 80 -2.12 -12.10 1.41
N ALA A 81 -2.10 -13.14 0.58
CA ALA A 81 -1.57 -14.44 0.97
C ALA A 81 -0.12 -14.32 1.48
N SER A 82 0.16 -14.97 2.61
CA SER A 82 1.45 -14.89 3.33
C SER A 82 1.77 -13.49 3.88
N TYR A 83 0.76 -12.69 4.19
CA TYR A 83 0.87 -11.46 4.98
C TYR A 83 -0.11 -11.50 6.16
N THR A 84 0.20 -10.78 7.23
CA THR A 84 -0.63 -10.70 8.44
C THR A 84 -0.57 -9.31 9.07
N PHE A 85 -1.62 -8.92 9.78
CA PHE A 85 -1.61 -7.72 10.61
C PHE A 85 -0.69 -7.92 11.83
N PRO A 86 -0.24 -6.83 12.51
CA PRO A 86 0.60 -6.95 13.69
C PRO A 86 -0.01 -7.77 14.84
N THR A 87 -1.35 -7.91 14.85
CA THR A 87 -2.09 -8.74 15.80
C THR A 87 -2.03 -10.25 15.48
N GLY A 88 -1.53 -10.63 14.31
CA GLY A 88 -1.49 -12.01 13.83
C GLY A 88 -2.68 -12.40 12.95
N GLU A 89 -3.72 -11.58 12.89
CA GLU A 89 -4.90 -11.81 12.07
C GLU A 89 -4.64 -11.54 10.58
N SER A 90 -5.26 -12.33 9.71
CA SER A 90 -5.25 -12.07 8.26
C SER A 90 -6.37 -11.11 7.83
N GLU A 91 -7.33 -10.85 8.71
CA GLU A 91 -8.48 -10.00 8.43
C GLU A 91 -8.87 -9.18 9.66
N ILE A 92 -9.18 -7.91 9.45
CA ILE A 92 -9.73 -7.02 10.49
C ILE A 92 -10.96 -6.31 9.96
N ASN A 93 -11.90 -6.03 10.87
CA ASN A 93 -13.06 -5.20 10.58
C ASN A 93 -12.79 -3.76 11.02
N VAL A 94 -13.13 -2.81 10.15
CA VAL A 94 -13.00 -1.37 10.34
C VAL A 94 -14.37 -0.74 10.23
N ILE A 95 -14.79 -0.06 11.29
CA ILE A 95 -16.08 0.61 11.38
C ILE A 95 -15.92 2.12 11.42
N CYS A 96 -16.95 2.82 10.96
CA CYS A 96 -17.05 4.27 11.08
C CYS A 96 -17.68 4.62 12.43
N HIS A 97 -16.89 5.17 13.34
CA HIS A 97 -17.30 5.60 14.66
C HIS A 97 -17.00 7.11 14.83
N GLU A 98 -18.02 7.89 15.17
CA GLU A 98 -17.90 9.36 15.34
C GLU A 98 -17.20 10.09 14.18
N GLY A 99 -17.48 9.64 12.95
CA GLY A 99 -16.91 10.24 11.74
C GLY A 99 -15.47 9.83 11.43
N ARG A 100 -14.87 8.94 12.23
CA ARG A 100 -13.52 8.38 12.04
C ARG A 100 -13.56 6.87 11.84
N TRP A 101 -12.67 6.37 10.99
CA TRP A 101 -12.49 4.93 10.82
C TRP A 101 -11.71 4.37 11.99
N VAL A 102 -12.23 3.30 12.59
CA VAL A 102 -11.61 2.63 13.72
C VAL A 102 -11.65 1.12 13.56
N ILE A 103 -10.69 0.42 14.14
CA ILE A 103 -10.70 -1.05 14.19
C ILE A 103 -11.81 -1.50 15.14
N GLN A 104 -12.67 -2.37 14.66
CA GLN A 104 -13.75 -2.94 15.47
C GLN A 104 -13.14 -3.74 16.64
N GLY A 105 -13.52 -3.37 17.87
CA GLY A 105 -13.08 -4.05 19.10
C GLY A 105 -11.92 -3.36 19.83
N THR A 106 -11.05 -2.61 19.14
CA THR A 106 -10.00 -1.81 19.79
C THR A 106 -10.29 -0.32 19.75
N TYR A 107 -11.12 0.12 18.81
CA TYR A 107 -11.41 1.53 18.51
C TYR A 107 -10.18 2.36 18.10
N ASP A 108 -9.07 1.69 17.75
CA ASP A 108 -7.88 2.36 17.26
C ASP A 108 -8.16 3.02 15.90
N THR A 109 -7.78 4.28 15.78
CA THR A 109 -7.95 5.05 14.52
C THR A 109 -6.81 4.81 13.53
N THR A 110 -5.78 4.06 13.93
CA THR A 110 -4.60 3.77 13.12
C THR A 110 -4.70 2.35 12.60
N ILE A 111 -5.09 2.22 11.34
CA ILE A 111 -5.27 0.91 10.69
C ILE A 111 -3.91 0.44 10.17
N PRO A 112 -3.33 -0.65 10.73
CA PRO A 112 -1.99 -1.08 10.37
C PRO A 112 -1.94 -1.72 8.98
N SER A 113 -0.76 -1.67 8.35
CA SER A 113 -0.48 -2.44 7.13
C SER A 113 -0.14 -3.90 7.45
N CYS A 114 -0.29 -4.78 6.47
CA CYS A 114 0.10 -6.17 6.63
C CYS A 114 1.62 -6.35 6.43
N SER A 115 2.23 -7.13 7.30
CA SER A 115 3.64 -7.53 7.24
C SER A 115 3.78 -8.92 6.62
N PRO A 116 4.86 -9.19 5.87
CA PRO A 116 5.08 -10.50 5.26
C PRO A 116 5.33 -11.57 6.33
N VAL A 117 4.89 -12.79 6.03
CA VAL A 117 5.08 -13.99 6.86
C VAL A 117 6.11 -14.88 6.18
N CYS A 118 7.06 -15.39 6.97
CA CYS A 118 8.09 -16.32 6.53
C CYS A 118 7.86 -17.66 7.21
N LEU A 119 7.76 -18.74 6.42
CA LEU A 119 7.65 -20.11 6.89
C LEU A 119 8.74 -20.97 6.19
N PRO A 120 9.77 -21.45 6.91
CA PRO A 120 10.01 -21.24 8.35
C PRO A 120 10.34 -19.78 8.70
N SER A 121 10.17 -19.43 9.98
CA SER A 121 10.56 -18.12 10.50
C SER A 121 12.04 -17.84 10.23
N CYS A 122 12.38 -16.58 10.01
CA CYS A 122 13.77 -16.16 9.82
C CYS A 122 14.60 -16.41 11.08
N GLU A 123 15.74 -17.09 10.95
CA GLU A 123 16.68 -17.35 12.03
C GLU A 123 17.75 -16.25 12.17
N ASN A 124 18.56 -16.31 13.23
CA ASN A 124 19.72 -15.43 13.46
C ASN A 124 19.40 -13.93 13.38
N GLY A 125 18.18 -13.53 13.76
CA GLY A 125 17.73 -12.14 13.73
C GLY A 125 17.41 -11.61 12.32
N GLY A 126 17.21 -12.50 11.34
CA GLY A 126 16.71 -12.11 10.02
C GLY A 126 15.30 -11.51 10.09
N VAL A 127 15.01 -10.59 9.17
CA VAL A 127 13.69 -9.94 9.06
C VAL A 127 13.01 -10.43 7.80
N CYS A 128 11.73 -10.81 7.90
CA CYS A 128 10.94 -11.17 6.72
C CYS A 128 10.73 -9.91 5.87
N SER A 129 11.38 -9.83 4.71
CA SER A 129 11.26 -8.67 3.81
C SER A 129 10.15 -8.85 2.78
N SER A 130 9.88 -10.11 2.43
CA SER A 130 8.80 -10.56 1.54
C SER A 130 8.38 -11.96 1.99
N PRO A 131 7.22 -12.49 1.54
CA PRO A 131 6.80 -13.85 1.87
C PRO A 131 7.92 -14.87 1.64
N ASN A 132 8.26 -15.60 2.70
CA ASN A 132 9.32 -16.62 2.72
C ASN A 132 10.72 -16.12 2.28
N LEU A 133 10.96 -14.80 2.30
CA LEU A 133 12.27 -14.21 2.00
C LEU A 133 12.77 -13.45 3.23
N CYS A 134 13.86 -13.96 3.79
CA CYS A 134 14.54 -13.36 4.93
C CYS A 134 15.65 -12.42 4.45
N PHE A 135 15.58 -11.18 4.92
CA PHE A 135 16.73 -10.29 4.91
C PHE A 135 17.63 -10.63 6.10
N CYS A 136 18.79 -11.19 5.81
CA CYS A 136 19.80 -11.56 6.79
C CYS A 136 20.88 -10.47 6.89
N SER A 137 21.41 -10.25 8.08
CA SER A 137 22.59 -9.38 8.26
C SER A 137 23.81 -10.01 7.56
N GLY A 138 24.80 -9.20 7.18
CA GLY A 138 25.82 -9.53 6.17
C GLY A 138 26.67 -10.80 6.37
N ASN A 139 26.60 -11.45 7.53
CA ASN A 139 27.31 -12.70 7.81
C ASN A 139 26.42 -13.95 7.72
N PHE A 140 25.12 -13.81 7.46
CA PHE A 140 24.17 -14.91 7.39
C PHE A 140 23.47 -14.90 6.02
N TYR A 141 23.19 -16.10 5.49
CA TYR A 141 22.41 -16.29 4.27
C TYR A 141 21.34 -17.34 4.52
N GLY A 142 20.12 -17.07 4.04
CA GLY A 142 19.00 -18.00 4.07
C GLY A 142 18.85 -18.73 2.73
N ARG A 143 18.10 -19.84 2.73
CA ARG A 143 17.71 -20.59 1.54
C ARG A 143 16.21 -20.49 1.33
#